data_AF-A0A0C5V534-F1
#
_entry.id   AF-A0A0C5V534-F1
#
_cell.length_a   1.000
_cell.length_b   1.000
_cell.length_c   1.000
_cell.angle_alpha   90.00
_cell.angle_beta   90.00
_cell.angle_gamma   90.00
#
_symmetry.space_group_name_H-M   'P 1'
#
loop_
_entity.id
_entity.type
_entity.pdbx_description
1 polymer ?
#
loop_
_entity_poly.entity_id
_entity_poly.type
_entity_poly.pdbx_seq_one_letter_code
_entity_poly.pdbx_strand_id
1 'polypeptide(L)'
;MIIRFTLFILSLVLVVPASAVTLKISTAYPDGTAILKEYRAAGKKIEEQTDGRVKVKFYPGGVMGDDKTVKRKVRVGQLSGFMAPISAFADDYKDAQIYNGLLLFRNYDEVDAVRKTLDPIIEAGLTEHGWKTFGVVEGGFAYLMSVNSVTTLDELKQQKFWIPTDDPISENLTKAFGLSPIILNYGEVKTSLETGAINALASPPVAALSFFWYTNIKKITDLPFMYTAAALALDTKAYRKISADDQKLVDAIFTEASQNIDQQNRKDNQAAMKVLLSRGIDLVTPDESNVVELVTSADQANQTLVAEGEFSQKIYDLVKAELVKVRAQ
;
A
#
# COMPACT_ATOMS: atom_id res chain seq x y z
N MET A 1 20.17 60.44 -54.12
CA MET A 1 19.03 59.73 -53.50
C MET A 1 19.51 58.33 -53.16
N ILE A 2 19.91 58.09 -51.90
CA ILE A 2 20.52 56.82 -51.45
C ILE A 2 19.44 56.02 -50.71
N ILE A 3 19.02 54.91 -51.30
CA ILE A 3 17.99 54.01 -50.74
C ILE A 3 18.70 53.03 -49.80
N ARG A 4 18.47 53.15 -48.49
CA ARG A 4 18.94 52.20 -47.47
C ARG A 4 17.94 51.05 -47.37
N PHE A 5 18.36 49.85 -47.78
CA PHE A 5 17.64 48.60 -47.51
C PHE A 5 18.00 48.11 -46.10
N THR A 6 17.06 48.21 -45.16
CA THR A 6 17.18 47.60 -43.84
C THR A 6 16.73 46.15 -43.94
N LEU A 7 17.68 45.20 -43.86
CA LEU A 7 17.39 43.76 -43.78
C LEU A 7 16.76 43.46 -42.41
N PHE A 8 15.50 43.04 -42.42
CA PHE A 8 14.84 42.45 -41.24
C PHE A 8 15.20 40.97 -41.19
N ILE A 9 16.11 40.57 -40.30
CA ILE A 9 16.33 39.15 -39.98
C ILE A 9 15.16 38.69 -39.12
N LEU A 10 14.28 37.88 -39.71
CA LEU A 10 13.19 37.22 -39.03
C LEU A 10 13.76 35.96 -38.35
N SER A 11 14.03 36.04 -37.05
CA SER A 11 14.47 34.91 -36.23
C SER A 11 13.32 33.90 -36.13
N LEU A 12 13.37 32.84 -36.93
CA LEU A 12 12.41 31.74 -36.86
C LEU A 12 12.70 30.93 -35.58
N VAL A 13 11.94 31.18 -34.51
CA VAL A 13 11.99 30.35 -33.30
C VAL A 13 11.34 29.01 -33.63
N LEU A 14 12.17 27.98 -33.82
CA LEU A 14 11.73 26.59 -33.88
C LEU A 14 11.15 26.20 -32.52
N VAL A 15 9.82 26.23 -32.41
CA VAL A 15 9.11 25.62 -31.29
C VAL A 15 9.18 24.11 -31.50
N VAL A 16 10.21 23.47 -30.93
CA VAL A 16 10.25 22.01 -30.84
C VAL A 16 9.14 21.60 -29.88
N PRO A 17 8.14 20.80 -30.30
CA PRO A 17 7.12 20.34 -29.36
C PRO A 17 7.84 19.52 -28.28
N ALA A 18 7.77 20.00 -27.04
CA ALA A 18 8.28 19.25 -25.91
C ALA A 18 7.56 17.89 -25.89
N SER A 19 8.30 16.81 -26.08
CA SER A 19 7.74 15.47 -26.07
C SER A 19 7.14 15.21 -24.68
N ALA A 20 5.82 15.17 -24.59
CA ALA A 20 5.13 14.92 -23.34
C ALA A 20 5.51 13.54 -22.78
N VAL A 21 6.01 13.51 -21.53
CA VAL A 21 6.27 12.28 -20.80
C VAL A 21 4.94 11.81 -20.19
N THR A 22 4.48 10.63 -20.59
CA THR A 22 3.28 10.02 -19.98
C THR A 22 3.69 8.97 -18.95
N LEU A 23 3.40 9.25 -17.68
CA LEU A 23 3.53 8.32 -16.56
C LEU A 23 2.32 7.37 -16.54
N LYS A 24 2.56 6.11 -16.88
CA LYS A 24 1.56 5.04 -16.86
C LYS A 24 1.64 4.28 -15.54
N ILE A 25 0.66 4.46 -14.67
CA ILE A 25 0.66 3.92 -13.30
C ILE A 25 -0.43 2.86 -13.16
N SER A 26 -0.08 1.67 -12.68
CA SER A 26 -1.04 0.60 -12.40
C SER A 26 -1.42 0.55 -10.91
N THR A 27 -2.62 0.08 -10.60
CA THR A 27 -3.00 -0.31 -9.23
C THR A 27 -4.08 -1.38 -9.21
N ALA A 28 -4.05 -2.27 -8.22
CA ALA A 28 -5.13 -3.22 -7.95
C ALA A 28 -6.36 -2.54 -7.32
N TYR A 29 -6.19 -1.34 -6.75
CA TYR A 29 -7.28 -0.64 -6.06
C TYR A 29 -8.40 -0.25 -7.03
N PRO A 30 -9.69 -0.41 -6.63
CA PRO A 30 -10.82 -0.01 -7.46
C PRO A 30 -10.80 1.48 -7.80
N ASP A 31 -11.35 1.82 -8.97
CA ASP A 31 -11.25 3.20 -9.52
C ASP A 31 -11.93 4.25 -8.63
N GLY A 32 -12.97 3.87 -7.90
CA GLY A 32 -13.77 4.77 -7.05
C GLY A 32 -13.19 5.09 -5.67
N THR A 33 -12.04 4.50 -5.31
CA THR A 33 -11.43 4.67 -3.98
C THR A 33 -10.99 6.12 -3.73
N ALA A 34 -11.05 6.57 -2.48
CA ALA A 34 -10.62 7.92 -2.09
C ALA A 34 -9.15 8.16 -2.47
N ILE A 35 -8.30 7.16 -2.26
CA ILE A 35 -6.87 7.20 -2.55
C ILE A 35 -6.58 7.47 -4.03
N LEU A 36 -7.32 6.82 -4.94
CA LEU A 36 -7.13 7.03 -6.38
C LEU A 36 -7.71 8.37 -6.84
N LYS A 37 -8.80 8.84 -6.22
CA LYS A 37 -9.33 10.18 -6.50
C LYS A 37 -8.29 11.27 -6.21
N GLU A 38 -7.61 11.17 -5.07
CA GLU A 38 -6.55 12.12 -4.69
C GLU A 38 -5.39 12.08 -5.68
N TYR A 39 -4.86 10.89 -5.99
CA TYR A 39 -3.75 10.78 -6.95
C TYR A 39 -4.14 11.17 -8.40
N ARG A 40 -5.39 10.98 -8.81
CA ARG A 40 -5.89 11.49 -10.10
C ARG A 40 -5.98 13.02 -10.11
N ALA A 41 -6.42 13.63 -9.02
CA ALA A 41 -6.41 15.09 -8.87
C ALA A 41 -4.98 15.63 -8.93
N ALA A 42 -4.05 14.98 -8.23
CA ALA A 42 -2.62 15.27 -8.29
C ALA A 42 -2.07 15.15 -9.72
N GLY A 43 -2.44 14.08 -10.44
CA GLY A 43 -2.06 13.88 -11.84
C GLY A 43 -2.55 14.99 -12.78
N LYS A 44 -3.77 15.51 -12.57
CA LYS A 44 -4.29 16.67 -13.31
C LYS A 44 -3.53 17.94 -12.99
N LYS A 45 -3.25 18.20 -11.70
CA LYS A 45 -2.45 19.35 -11.24
C LYS A 45 -1.04 19.32 -11.86
N ILE A 46 -0.43 18.13 -11.96
CA ILE A 46 0.86 17.94 -12.67
C ILE A 46 0.72 18.28 -14.15
N GLU A 47 -0.30 17.77 -14.85
CA GLU A 47 -0.51 18.06 -16.27
C GLU A 47 -0.71 19.57 -16.52
N GLU A 48 -1.49 20.24 -15.68
CA GLU A 48 -1.75 21.68 -15.77
C GLU A 48 -0.48 22.51 -15.49
N GLN A 49 0.23 22.24 -14.38
CA GLN A 49 1.39 23.05 -13.98
C GLN A 49 2.65 22.78 -14.81
N THR A 50 2.68 21.68 -15.56
CA THR A 50 3.75 21.37 -16.52
C THR A 50 3.37 21.71 -17.96
N ASP A 51 2.27 22.44 -18.19
CA ASP A 51 1.73 22.76 -19.53
C ASP A 51 1.63 21.51 -20.44
N GLY A 52 1.25 20.36 -19.86
CA GLY A 52 1.13 19.09 -20.56
C GLY A 52 2.44 18.35 -20.84
N ARG A 53 3.60 18.87 -20.41
CA ARG A 53 4.91 18.18 -20.55
C ARG A 53 4.97 16.88 -19.75
N VAL A 54 4.24 16.80 -18.63
CA VAL A 54 4.07 15.56 -17.86
C VAL A 54 2.59 15.21 -17.79
N LYS A 55 2.23 14.00 -18.22
CA LYS A 55 0.88 13.46 -18.14
C LYS A 55 0.85 12.25 -17.24
N VAL A 56 -0.23 12.08 -16.48
CA VAL A 56 -0.38 10.94 -15.56
C VAL A 56 -1.61 10.12 -15.94
N LYS A 57 -1.42 8.83 -16.16
CA LYS A 57 -2.51 7.91 -16.51
C LYS A 57 -2.52 6.70 -15.58
N PHE A 58 -3.62 6.57 -14.84
CA PHE A 58 -3.88 5.44 -13.95
C PHE A 58 -4.65 4.30 -14.65
N TYR A 59 -4.25 3.07 -14.34
CA TYR A 59 -4.90 1.82 -14.74
C TYR A 59 -5.33 1.06 -13.46
N PRO A 60 -6.56 1.30 -12.97
CA PRO A 60 -7.05 0.76 -11.71
C PRO A 60 -7.63 -0.65 -11.83
N GLY A 61 -7.99 -1.24 -10.69
CA GLY A 61 -8.75 -2.49 -10.62
C GLY A 61 -8.00 -3.72 -11.11
N GLY A 62 -6.66 -3.67 -11.14
CA GLY A 62 -5.85 -4.85 -11.49
C GLY A 62 -5.90 -5.23 -12.97
N VAL A 63 -6.37 -4.34 -13.85
CA VAL A 63 -6.45 -4.60 -15.31
C VAL A 63 -5.08 -4.85 -15.97
N MET A 64 -4.00 -4.53 -15.27
CA MET A 64 -2.62 -4.80 -15.69
C MET A 64 -2.00 -6.06 -15.06
N GLY A 65 -2.77 -6.86 -14.32
CA GLY A 65 -2.32 -8.06 -13.61
C GLY A 65 -2.04 -7.81 -12.12
N ASP A 66 -1.58 -8.87 -11.45
CA ASP A 66 -1.04 -8.83 -10.08
C ASP A 66 0.22 -7.96 -9.95
N ASP A 67 0.62 -7.68 -8.70
CA ASP A 67 1.72 -6.77 -8.40
C ASP A 67 3.06 -7.24 -8.99
N LYS A 68 3.32 -8.54 -9.04
CA LYS A 68 4.54 -9.11 -9.64
C LYS A 68 4.57 -8.94 -11.15
N THR A 69 3.45 -9.19 -11.82
CA THR A 69 3.27 -8.95 -13.26
C THR A 69 3.41 -7.47 -13.58
N VAL A 70 2.78 -6.60 -12.78
CA VAL A 70 2.88 -5.14 -12.91
C VAL A 70 4.33 -4.68 -12.73
N LYS A 71 5.03 -5.15 -11.68
CA LYS A 71 6.44 -4.85 -11.43
C LYS A 71 7.31 -5.24 -12.63
N ARG A 72 7.12 -6.43 -13.20
CA ARG A 72 7.82 -6.85 -14.43
C ARG A 72 7.55 -5.91 -15.60
N LYS A 73 6.28 -5.51 -15.81
CA LYS A 73 5.88 -4.54 -16.86
C LYS A 73 6.52 -3.16 -16.65
N VAL A 74 6.71 -2.75 -15.40
CA VAL A 74 7.42 -1.51 -15.05
C VAL A 74 8.91 -1.63 -15.39
N ARG A 75 9.57 -2.73 -14.98
CA ARG A 75 11.01 -2.94 -15.25
C ARG A 75 11.37 -3.00 -16.73
N VAL A 76 10.46 -3.48 -17.59
CA VAL A 76 10.64 -3.47 -19.06
C VAL A 76 10.14 -2.17 -19.73
N GLY A 77 9.65 -1.19 -18.96
CA GLY A 77 9.23 0.12 -19.46
C GLY A 77 7.85 0.19 -20.12
N GLN A 78 7.03 -0.86 -20.02
CA GLN A 78 5.63 -0.84 -20.49
C GLN A 78 4.76 0.05 -19.60
N LEU A 79 5.03 0.02 -18.30
CA LEU A 79 4.47 0.92 -17.28
C LEU A 79 5.59 1.80 -16.71
N SER A 80 5.23 2.95 -16.15
CA SER A 80 6.16 3.89 -15.52
C SER A 80 6.30 3.66 -14.02
N GLY A 81 5.27 3.06 -13.42
CA GLY A 81 5.18 2.85 -11.98
C GLY A 81 3.89 2.15 -11.62
N PHE A 82 3.68 2.00 -10.32
CA PHE A 82 2.50 1.38 -9.77
C PHE A 82 2.27 1.84 -8.33
N MET A 83 1.03 1.70 -7.89
CA MET A 83 0.62 1.95 -6.53
C MET A 83 0.09 0.63 -5.95
N ALA A 84 0.73 0.18 -4.88
CA ALA A 84 0.50 -1.13 -4.28
C ALA A 84 0.79 -1.10 -2.76
N PRO A 85 0.34 -2.11 -2.01
CA PRO A 85 0.81 -2.36 -0.65
C PRO A 85 2.34 -2.42 -0.58
N ILE A 86 2.90 -2.05 0.56
CA ILE A 86 4.35 -1.96 0.73
C ILE A 86 5.05 -3.34 0.56
N SER A 87 4.35 -4.45 0.82
CA SER A 87 4.85 -5.82 0.57
C SER A 87 5.18 -6.09 -0.89
N ALA A 88 4.54 -5.41 -1.84
CA ALA A 88 4.81 -5.61 -3.27
C ALA A 88 6.26 -5.28 -3.67
N PHE A 89 6.94 -4.50 -2.82
CA PHE A 89 8.34 -4.09 -3.00
C PHE A 89 9.35 -4.97 -2.25
N ALA A 90 8.90 -5.96 -1.47
CA ALA A 90 9.76 -6.75 -0.59
C ALA A 90 10.83 -7.57 -1.34
N ASP A 91 10.54 -8.06 -2.55
CA ASP A 91 11.55 -8.75 -3.39
C ASP A 91 12.74 -7.84 -3.76
N ASP A 92 12.48 -6.53 -3.86
CA ASP A 92 13.50 -5.54 -4.21
C ASP A 92 14.16 -4.99 -2.94
N TYR A 93 13.37 -4.66 -1.92
CA TYR A 93 13.85 -4.18 -0.62
C TYR A 93 13.07 -4.82 0.52
N LYS A 94 13.65 -5.87 1.08
CA LYS A 94 13.04 -6.74 2.10
C LYS A 94 12.52 -6.02 3.34
N ASP A 95 13.23 -5.01 3.84
CA ASP A 95 12.82 -4.29 5.06
C ASP A 95 11.52 -3.46 4.86
N ALA A 96 11.09 -3.21 3.61
CA ALA A 96 9.85 -2.49 3.30
C ALA A 96 8.60 -3.09 3.97
N GLN A 97 8.63 -4.39 4.23
CA GLN A 97 7.48 -5.12 4.75
C GLN A 97 7.38 -5.22 6.27
N ILE A 98 8.31 -4.61 7.01
CA ILE A 98 8.27 -4.64 8.49
C ILE A 98 6.92 -4.17 9.06
N TYR A 99 6.20 -3.31 8.34
CA TYR A 99 4.84 -2.88 8.70
C TYR A 99 3.82 -4.03 8.77
N ASN A 100 4.01 -5.10 7.98
CA ASN A 100 3.10 -6.24 7.89
C ASN A 100 3.27 -7.26 9.01
N GLY A 101 4.16 -7.03 9.99
CA GLY A 101 4.31 -7.93 11.14
C GLY A 101 2.98 -8.16 11.86
N LEU A 102 2.67 -9.42 12.18
CA LEU A 102 1.41 -9.78 12.85
C LEU A 102 1.41 -9.21 14.27
N LEU A 103 0.31 -8.57 14.66
CA LEU A 103 0.07 -7.99 15.99
C LEU A 103 1.22 -7.11 16.51
N LEU A 104 2.02 -6.55 15.60
CA LEU A 104 3.21 -5.77 15.93
C LEU A 104 2.86 -4.45 16.63
N PHE A 105 1.81 -3.79 16.12
CA PHE A 105 1.29 -2.51 16.61
C PHE A 105 -0.06 -2.69 17.28
N ARG A 106 -0.28 -2.02 18.40
CA ARG A 106 -1.54 -2.08 19.17
C ARG A 106 -2.53 -0.96 18.83
N ASN A 107 -2.01 0.18 18.38
CA ASN A 107 -2.80 1.38 18.14
C ASN A 107 -2.05 2.35 17.22
N TYR A 108 -2.71 3.44 16.85
CA TYR A 108 -2.16 4.46 15.97
C TYR A 108 -1.03 5.29 16.59
N ASP A 109 -0.97 5.42 17.92
CA ASP A 109 0.12 6.17 18.58
C ASP A 109 1.45 5.43 18.45
N GLU A 110 1.43 4.09 18.57
CA GLU A 110 2.58 3.24 18.29
C GLU A 110 3.01 3.33 16.82
N VAL A 111 2.05 3.33 15.90
CA VAL A 111 2.31 3.51 14.46
C VAL A 111 2.96 4.87 14.20
N ASP A 112 2.41 5.95 14.73
CA ASP A 112 2.90 7.32 14.49
C ASP A 112 4.32 7.53 15.01
N ALA A 113 4.65 6.93 16.15
CA ALA A 113 6.00 6.99 16.69
C ALA A 113 7.01 6.22 15.81
N VAL A 114 6.66 5.01 15.39
CA VAL A 114 7.54 4.17 14.57
C VAL A 114 7.73 4.77 13.17
N ARG A 115 6.65 5.23 12.53
CA ARG A 115 6.68 5.78 11.17
C ARG A 115 7.58 6.99 11.02
N LYS A 116 7.69 7.86 12.03
CA LYS A 116 8.62 9.01 12.05
C LYS A 116 10.07 8.59 11.78
N THR A 117 10.46 7.42 12.27
CA THR A 117 11.81 6.88 12.08
C THR A 117 11.87 5.98 10.86
N LEU A 118 10.84 5.18 10.63
CA LEU A 118 10.86 4.08 9.67
C LEU A 118 10.55 4.53 8.24
N ASP A 119 9.58 5.44 8.02
CA ASP A 119 9.20 5.87 6.66
C ASP A 119 10.40 6.41 5.85
N PRO A 120 11.28 7.29 6.40
CA PRO A 120 12.47 7.76 5.67
C PRO A 120 13.45 6.63 5.30
N ILE A 121 13.60 5.62 6.16
CA ILE A 121 14.46 4.46 5.90
C ILE A 121 13.88 3.63 4.76
N ILE A 122 12.56 3.39 4.78
CA ILE A 122 11.89 2.64 3.73
C ILE A 122 11.98 3.36 2.39
N GLU A 123 11.70 4.65 2.35
CA GLU A 123 11.77 5.46 1.13
C GLU A 123 13.19 5.51 0.55
N ALA A 124 14.21 5.64 1.40
CA ALA A 124 15.61 5.59 0.97
C ALA A 124 15.97 4.20 0.40
N GLY A 125 15.62 3.12 1.10
CA GLY A 125 15.86 1.75 0.65
C GLY A 125 15.17 1.45 -0.68
N LEU A 126 13.91 1.86 -0.85
CA LEU A 126 13.20 1.74 -2.12
C LEU A 126 13.89 2.54 -3.24
N THR A 127 14.38 3.74 -2.95
CA THR A 127 15.13 4.58 -3.91
C THR A 127 16.42 3.92 -4.36
N GLU A 128 17.19 3.34 -3.44
CA GLU A 128 18.41 2.57 -3.74
C GLU A 128 18.12 1.37 -4.65
N HIS A 129 16.94 0.76 -4.52
CA HIS A 129 16.47 -0.36 -5.34
C HIS A 129 15.65 0.07 -6.58
N GLY A 130 15.80 1.34 -6.97
CA GLY A 130 15.33 1.85 -8.24
C GLY A 130 13.86 2.28 -8.25
N TRP A 131 13.26 2.54 -7.09
CA TRP A 131 11.90 3.07 -6.94
C TRP A 131 11.89 4.50 -6.40
N LYS A 132 11.36 5.44 -7.17
CA LYS A 132 11.04 6.79 -6.67
C LYS A 132 9.65 6.77 -6.06
N THR A 133 9.57 6.93 -4.74
CA THR A 133 8.33 7.09 -3.98
C THR A 133 8.06 8.56 -3.64
N PHE A 134 6.86 8.85 -3.13
CA PHE A 134 6.39 10.19 -2.78
C PHE A 134 5.76 10.21 -1.37
N GLY A 135 6.34 9.46 -0.44
CA GLY A 135 5.74 9.17 0.85
C GLY A 135 5.15 7.76 0.94
N VAL A 136 5.30 7.15 2.11
CA VAL A 136 4.48 6.01 2.53
C VAL A 136 3.07 6.52 2.89
N VAL A 137 2.05 5.83 2.41
CA VAL A 137 0.64 6.13 2.73
C VAL A 137 0.05 5.02 3.58
N GLU A 138 -0.65 5.40 4.65
CA GLU A 138 -1.37 4.48 5.51
C GLU A 138 -2.46 3.73 4.74
N GLY A 139 -2.54 2.41 4.92
CA GLY A 139 -3.71 1.58 4.57
C GLY A 139 -4.67 1.38 5.75
N GLY A 140 -4.13 1.44 6.97
CA GLY A 140 -4.84 1.30 8.25
C GLY A 140 -4.64 -0.09 8.87
N PHE A 141 -5.24 -0.30 10.04
CA PHE A 141 -5.26 -1.62 10.67
C PHE A 141 -6.17 -2.56 9.92
N ALA A 142 -5.61 -3.70 9.52
CA ALA A 142 -6.37 -4.83 9.08
C ALA A 142 -6.89 -5.61 10.29
N TYR A 143 -8.19 -5.92 10.26
CA TYR A 143 -8.86 -6.73 11.27
C TYR A 143 -9.18 -8.08 10.66
N LEU A 144 -9.12 -9.12 11.49
CA LEU A 144 -9.63 -10.43 11.09
C LEU A 144 -11.14 -10.33 10.87
N MET A 145 -11.58 -10.67 9.68
CA MET A 145 -12.97 -10.69 9.25
C MET A 145 -13.33 -12.11 8.85
N SER A 146 -14.42 -12.64 9.38
CA SER A 146 -14.80 -14.03 9.17
C SER A 146 -16.31 -14.27 9.17
N VAL A 147 -16.71 -15.43 8.64
CA VAL A 147 -18.09 -15.94 8.76
C VAL A 147 -18.37 -16.40 10.19
N ASN A 148 -17.38 -17.02 10.84
CA ASN A 148 -17.48 -17.56 12.20
C ASN A 148 -16.84 -16.61 13.22
N SER A 149 -17.21 -16.70 14.50
CA SER A 149 -16.46 -16.02 15.55
C SER A 149 -15.06 -16.63 15.65
N VAL A 150 -14.04 -15.79 15.72
CA VAL A 150 -12.65 -16.21 15.90
C VAL A 150 -12.00 -15.32 16.95
N THR A 151 -11.61 -15.93 18.05
CA THR A 151 -10.99 -15.30 19.21
C THR A 151 -9.70 -15.99 19.63
N THR A 152 -9.49 -17.26 19.25
CA THR A 152 -8.26 -18.02 19.54
C THR A 152 -7.49 -18.35 18.28
N LEU A 153 -6.22 -18.76 18.42
CA LEU A 153 -5.42 -19.22 17.29
C LEU A 153 -5.98 -20.51 16.69
N ASP A 154 -6.45 -21.43 17.53
CA ASP A 154 -7.00 -22.71 17.06
C ASP A 154 -8.31 -22.53 16.28
N GLU A 155 -9.16 -21.57 16.66
CA GLU A 155 -10.31 -21.17 15.85
C GLU A 155 -9.88 -20.59 14.50
N LEU A 156 -8.82 -19.78 14.47
CA LEU A 156 -8.30 -19.20 13.23
C LEU A 156 -7.73 -20.27 12.29
N LYS A 157 -7.02 -21.26 12.81
CA LYS A 157 -6.48 -22.40 12.03
C LYS A 157 -7.57 -23.22 11.34
N GLN A 158 -8.80 -23.22 11.87
CA GLN A 158 -9.94 -23.91 11.25
C GLN A 158 -10.59 -23.11 10.12
N GLN A 159 -10.19 -21.85 9.92
CA GLN A 159 -10.74 -21.02 8.86
C GLN A 159 -10.02 -21.24 7.52
N LYS A 160 -10.78 -21.05 6.44
CA LYS A 160 -10.28 -20.94 5.07
C LYS A 160 -9.79 -19.51 4.86
N PHE A 161 -8.65 -19.20 5.48
CA PHE A 161 -8.06 -17.87 5.51
C PHE A 161 -7.40 -17.50 4.19
N TRP A 162 -7.74 -16.35 3.62
CA TRP A 162 -7.20 -15.87 2.35
C TRP A 162 -5.93 -15.02 2.51
N ILE A 163 -5.00 -15.17 1.57
CA ILE A 163 -3.92 -14.20 1.32
C ILE A 163 -3.82 -13.85 -0.18
N PRO A 164 -3.29 -12.67 -0.53
CA PRO A 164 -3.08 -12.28 -1.93
C PRO A 164 -2.09 -13.20 -2.66
N THR A 165 -2.31 -13.38 -3.97
CA THR A 165 -1.28 -13.93 -4.87
C THR A 165 -0.04 -13.05 -4.91
N ASP A 166 1.13 -13.68 -5.09
CA ASP A 166 2.44 -13.03 -5.18
C ASP A 166 2.84 -12.20 -3.96
N ASP A 167 2.34 -12.57 -2.78
CA ASP A 167 2.79 -12.07 -1.48
C ASP A 167 3.45 -13.21 -0.66
N PRO A 168 4.66 -13.66 -1.05
CA PRO A 168 5.32 -14.79 -0.42
C PRO A 168 5.65 -14.54 1.05
N ILE A 169 5.77 -13.27 1.48
CA ILE A 169 6.01 -12.96 2.88
C ILE A 169 4.74 -13.07 3.71
N SER A 170 3.59 -12.59 3.22
CA SER A 170 2.31 -12.91 3.88
C SER A 170 2.09 -14.41 3.95
N GLU A 171 2.48 -15.17 2.93
CA GLU A 171 2.44 -16.64 2.94
C GLU A 171 3.34 -17.24 4.04
N ASN A 172 4.60 -16.83 4.11
CA ASN A 172 5.55 -17.31 5.12
C ASN A 172 5.13 -16.90 6.53
N LEU A 173 4.68 -15.66 6.72
CA LEU A 173 4.22 -15.13 8.01
C LEU A 173 2.99 -15.89 8.52
N THR A 174 2.01 -16.12 7.66
CA THR A 174 0.81 -16.87 8.05
C THR A 174 1.11 -18.35 8.32
N LYS A 175 2.02 -18.97 7.57
CA LYS A 175 2.52 -20.33 7.85
C LYS A 175 3.29 -20.41 9.17
N ALA A 176 4.18 -19.45 9.45
CA ALA A 176 4.89 -19.36 10.72
C ALA A 176 3.94 -19.12 11.90
N PHE A 177 2.81 -18.44 11.66
CA PHE A 177 1.72 -18.29 12.61
C PHE A 177 0.83 -19.55 12.75
N GLY A 178 1.10 -20.60 11.98
CA GLY A 178 0.41 -21.89 12.03
C GLY A 178 -0.82 -22.01 11.15
N LEU A 179 -1.06 -21.07 10.23
CA LEU A 179 -2.17 -21.10 9.30
C LEU A 179 -1.82 -21.85 7.99
N SER A 180 -2.86 -22.32 7.31
CA SER A 180 -2.76 -22.88 5.95
C SER A 180 -3.58 -21.99 5.00
N PRO A 181 -2.98 -20.93 4.44
CA PRO A 181 -3.73 -19.91 3.71
C PRO A 181 -4.14 -20.39 2.30
N ILE A 182 -5.24 -19.84 1.81
CA ILE A 182 -5.72 -20.01 0.43
C ILE A 182 -5.30 -18.77 -0.37
N ILE A 183 -4.54 -18.99 -1.43
CA ILE A 183 -3.96 -17.93 -2.25
C ILE A 183 -4.90 -17.64 -3.41
N LEU A 184 -5.41 -16.41 -3.47
CA LEU A 184 -6.25 -15.93 -4.58
C LEU A 184 -5.89 -14.49 -4.93
N ASN A 185 -6.17 -14.08 -6.17
CA ASN A 185 -6.02 -12.68 -6.51
C ASN A 185 -7.17 -11.84 -5.90
N TYR A 186 -6.98 -10.53 -5.77
CA TYR A 186 -7.97 -9.60 -5.19
C TYR A 186 -9.36 -9.68 -5.85
N GLY A 187 -9.42 -9.93 -7.16
CA GLY A 187 -10.67 -10.01 -7.94
C GLY A 187 -11.49 -11.27 -7.67
N GLU A 188 -10.84 -12.35 -7.22
CA GLU A 188 -11.48 -13.63 -6.91
C GLU A 188 -12.07 -13.68 -5.49
N VAL A 189 -11.60 -12.82 -4.59
CA VAL A 189 -11.94 -12.86 -3.16
C VAL A 189 -13.46 -12.73 -2.92
N LYS A 190 -14.12 -11.77 -3.56
CA LYS A 190 -15.57 -11.56 -3.39
C LYS A 190 -16.36 -12.82 -3.74
N THR A 191 -16.13 -13.37 -4.94
CA THR A 191 -16.81 -14.60 -5.40
C THR A 191 -16.45 -15.80 -4.52
N SER A 192 -15.21 -15.86 -4.03
CA SER A 192 -14.75 -16.95 -3.16
C SER A 192 -15.37 -16.90 -1.77
N LEU A 193 -15.65 -15.69 -1.25
CA LEU A 193 -16.45 -15.51 -0.04
C LEU A 193 -17.91 -15.92 -0.27
N GLU A 194 -18.51 -15.52 -1.40
CA GLU A 194 -19.90 -15.85 -1.74
C GLU A 194 -20.13 -17.36 -1.92
N THR A 195 -19.14 -18.07 -2.46
CA THR A 195 -19.18 -19.53 -2.67
C THR A 195 -18.70 -20.33 -1.45
N GLY A 196 -18.11 -19.68 -0.45
CA GLY A 196 -17.53 -20.36 0.72
C GLY A 196 -16.21 -21.10 0.45
N ALA A 197 -15.56 -20.80 -0.69
CA ALA A 197 -14.20 -21.25 -0.98
C ALA A 197 -13.18 -20.67 0.02
N ILE A 198 -13.43 -19.43 0.47
CA ILE A 198 -12.79 -18.82 1.63
C ILE A 198 -13.86 -18.33 2.61
N ASN A 199 -13.53 -18.22 3.89
CA ASN A 199 -14.46 -17.73 4.92
C ASN A 199 -13.83 -16.76 5.93
N ALA A 200 -12.54 -16.46 5.77
CA ALA A 200 -11.83 -15.51 6.60
C ALA A 200 -10.76 -14.75 5.78
N LEU A 201 -10.49 -13.52 6.18
CA LEU A 201 -9.44 -12.65 5.64
C LEU A 201 -9.04 -11.62 6.69
N ALA A 202 -7.87 -10.99 6.53
CA ALA A 202 -7.52 -9.78 7.27
C ALA A 202 -7.56 -8.58 6.32
N SER A 203 -8.28 -7.51 6.68
CA SER A 203 -8.37 -6.33 5.82
C SER A 203 -8.70 -5.07 6.60
N PRO A 204 -8.19 -3.89 6.18
CA PRO A 204 -8.71 -2.62 6.70
C PRO A 204 -10.19 -2.46 6.34
N PRO A 205 -11.03 -1.89 7.23
CA PRO A 205 -12.45 -1.68 6.96
C PRO A 205 -12.75 -0.98 5.63
N VAL A 206 -11.93 0.02 5.25
CA VAL A 206 -12.10 0.76 3.99
C VAL A 206 -11.89 -0.13 2.76
N ALA A 207 -10.94 -1.07 2.82
CA ALA A 207 -10.67 -2.02 1.75
C ALA A 207 -11.79 -3.06 1.66
N ALA A 208 -12.25 -3.59 2.79
CA ALA A 208 -13.38 -4.52 2.83
C ALA A 208 -14.63 -3.93 2.15
N LEU A 209 -14.93 -2.65 2.36
CA LEU A 209 -16.01 -1.95 1.65
C LEU A 209 -15.73 -1.77 0.16
N SER A 210 -14.53 -1.29 -0.20
CA SER A 210 -14.17 -0.95 -1.58
C SER A 210 -14.20 -2.16 -2.51
N PHE A 211 -13.80 -3.33 -2.00
CA PHE A 211 -13.81 -4.58 -2.74
C PHE A 211 -15.07 -5.42 -2.51
N PHE A 212 -16.04 -4.93 -1.72
CA PHE A 212 -17.24 -5.68 -1.33
C PHE A 212 -16.95 -7.03 -0.65
N TRP A 213 -15.85 -7.15 0.07
CA TRP A 213 -15.50 -8.37 0.81
C TRP A 213 -16.37 -8.60 2.04
N TYR A 214 -17.22 -7.65 2.40
CA TYR A 214 -18.12 -7.78 3.53
C TYR A 214 -19.39 -8.60 3.24
N THR A 215 -19.66 -8.99 1.98
CA THR A 215 -20.96 -9.55 1.58
C THR A 215 -21.33 -10.85 2.31
N ASN A 216 -20.37 -11.71 2.61
CA ASN A 216 -20.59 -12.96 3.36
C ASN A 216 -19.96 -12.96 4.76
N ILE A 217 -19.24 -11.92 5.15
CA ILE A 217 -18.64 -11.77 6.48
C ILE A 217 -19.72 -11.50 7.52
N LYS A 218 -19.56 -12.07 8.71
CA LYS A 218 -20.50 -11.90 9.84
C LYS A 218 -19.82 -11.36 11.09
N LYS A 219 -18.51 -11.55 11.24
CA LYS A 219 -17.74 -11.21 12.42
C LYS A 219 -16.51 -10.41 12.04
N ILE A 220 -16.16 -9.45 12.90
CA ILE A 220 -14.86 -8.76 12.91
C ILE A 220 -14.26 -9.00 14.28
N THR A 221 -13.06 -9.55 14.36
CA THR A 221 -12.33 -9.66 15.63
C THR A 221 -11.75 -8.30 15.98
N ASP A 222 -12.06 -7.79 17.17
CA ASP A 222 -11.61 -6.50 17.69
C ASP A 222 -10.16 -6.56 18.18
N LEU A 223 -9.26 -6.85 17.24
CA LEU A 223 -7.83 -6.93 17.46
C LEU A 223 -7.14 -6.46 16.18
N PRO A 224 -6.26 -5.44 16.24
CA PRO A 224 -5.53 -4.94 15.07
C PRO A 224 -4.52 -5.98 14.60
N PHE A 225 -4.96 -6.87 13.70
CA PHE A 225 -4.22 -8.07 13.30
C PHE A 225 -2.89 -7.74 12.62
N MET A 226 -2.87 -6.70 11.79
CA MET A 226 -1.66 -6.17 11.16
C MET A 226 -1.88 -4.71 10.74
N TYR A 227 -0.82 -3.92 10.70
CA TYR A 227 -0.87 -2.58 10.11
C TYR A 227 -0.52 -2.67 8.62
N THR A 228 -1.28 -1.97 7.78
CA THR A 228 -1.04 -1.96 6.34
C THR A 228 -0.58 -0.58 5.89
N ALA A 229 0.39 -0.58 4.97
CA ALA A 229 0.91 0.61 4.32
C ALA A 229 1.03 0.37 2.82
N ALA A 230 1.05 1.44 2.04
CA ALA A 230 1.20 1.40 0.60
C ALA A 230 2.13 2.53 0.13
N ALA A 231 2.54 2.46 -1.13
CA ALA A 231 3.28 3.54 -1.77
C ALA A 231 2.88 3.65 -3.24
N LEU A 232 2.84 4.89 -3.74
CA LEU A 232 2.97 5.15 -5.17
C LEU A 232 4.46 5.19 -5.51
N ALA A 233 4.90 4.32 -6.42
CA ALA A 233 6.29 4.24 -6.83
C ALA A 233 6.41 4.33 -8.36
N LEU A 234 7.37 5.15 -8.82
CA LEU A 234 7.83 5.15 -10.21
C LEU A 234 9.16 4.41 -10.32
N ASP A 235 9.39 3.72 -11.44
CA ASP A 235 10.74 3.28 -11.77
C ASP A 235 11.64 4.51 -11.95
N THR A 236 12.81 4.50 -11.32
CA THR A 236 13.74 5.63 -11.38
C THR A 236 14.15 5.98 -12.83
N LYS A 237 14.18 5.01 -13.75
CA LYS A 237 14.47 5.28 -15.18
C LYS A 237 13.30 5.99 -15.86
N ALA A 238 12.05 5.70 -15.48
CA ALA A 238 10.89 6.43 -15.96
C ALA A 238 10.86 7.86 -15.39
N TYR A 239 11.14 8.02 -14.09
CA TYR A 239 11.21 9.32 -13.43
C TYR A 239 12.28 10.23 -14.03
N ARG A 240 13.47 9.69 -14.36
CA ARG A 240 14.58 10.43 -14.99
C ARG A 240 14.28 10.96 -16.42
N LYS A 241 13.19 10.53 -17.05
CA LYS A 241 12.75 11.08 -18.35
C LYS A 241 12.06 12.45 -18.21
N ILE A 242 11.60 12.78 -17.01
CA ILE A 242 11.00 14.08 -16.67
C ILE A 242 12.12 15.12 -16.54
N SER A 243 11.87 16.36 -16.99
CA SER A 243 12.84 17.46 -16.83
C SER A 243 13.07 17.75 -15.34
N ALA A 244 14.25 18.28 -14.97
CA ALA A 244 14.57 18.55 -13.56
C ALA A 244 13.60 19.56 -12.90
N ASP A 245 13.03 20.49 -13.67
CA ASP A 245 12.06 21.45 -13.14
C ASP A 245 10.67 20.84 -12.99
N ASP A 246 10.22 20.04 -13.96
CA ASP A 246 8.95 19.32 -13.85
C ASP A 246 9.04 18.23 -12.76
N GLN A 247 10.21 17.65 -12.50
CA GLN A 247 10.46 16.72 -11.39
C GLN A 247 10.15 17.33 -10.03
N LYS A 248 10.55 18.59 -9.79
CA LYS A 248 10.24 19.29 -8.53
C LYS A 248 8.73 19.44 -8.33
N LEU A 249 8.00 19.74 -9.40
CA LEU A 249 6.53 19.85 -9.37
C LEU A 249 5.88 18.50 -9.09
N VAL A 250 6.33 17.45 -9.79
CA VAL A 250 5.84 16.07 -9.57
C VAL A 250 6.09 15.62 -8.14
N ASP A 251 7.30 15.85 -7.62
CA ASP A 251 7.66 15.52 -6.24
C ASP A 251 6.74 16.23 -5.26
N ALA A 252 6.60 17.55 -5.37
CA ALA A 252 5.77 18.34 -4.47
C ALA A 252 4.30 17.90 -4.50
N ILE A 253 3.73 17.75 -5.70
CA ILE A 253 2.30 17.46 -5.87
C ILE A 253 1.95 16.04 -5.42
N PHE A 254 2.76 15.03 -5.75
CA PHE A 254 2.50 13.67 -5.27
C PHE A 254 2.79 13.51 -3.77
N THR A 255 3.76 14.23 -3.23
CA THR A 255 4.01 14.22 -1.78
C THR A 255 2.84 14.82 -1.00
N GLU A 256 2.32 15.96 -1.46
CA GLU A 256 1.11 16.57 -0.90
C GLU A 256 -0.09 15.60 -0.96
N ALA A 257 -0.29 14.94 -2.10
CA ALA A 257 -1.35 13.93 -2.26
C ALA A 257 -1.18 12.77 -1.27
N SER A 258 0.03 12.22 -1.12
CA SER A 258 0.31 11.15 -0.17
C SER A 258 0.02 11.57 1.28
N GLN A 259 0.38 12.80 1.67
CA GLN A 259 0.09 13.34 3.00
C GLN A 259 -1.42 13.50 3.25
N ASN A 260 -2.16 13.98 2.25
CA ASN A 260 -3.62 14.09 2.34
C ASN A 260 -4.29 12.72 2.48
N ILE A 261 -3.84 11.74 1.70
CA ILE A 261 -4.28 10.34 1.79
C ILE A 261 -4.06 9.82 3.19
N ASP A 262 -2.84 9.97 3.72
CA ASP A 262 -2.44 9.45 5.02
C ASP A 262 -3.35 9.98 6.15
N GLN A 263 -3.63 11.28 6.15
CA GLN A 263 -4.52 11.92 7.12
C GLN A 263 -5.99 11.50 6.96
N GLN A 264 -6.45 11.31 5.72
CA GLN A 264 -7.84 10.98 5.42
C GLN A 264 -8.14 9.51 5.70
N ASN A 265 -7.19 8.60 5.47
CA ASN A 265 -7.47 7.17 5.47
C ASN A 265 -7.84 6.62 6.86
N ARG A 266 -7.37 7.24 7.95
CA ARG A 266 -7.83 6.93 9.32
C ARG A 266 -9.31 7.21 9.51
N LYS A 267 -9.76 8.37 9.05
CA LYS A 267 -11.18 8.78 9.12
C LYS A 267 -12.04 7.85 8.27
N ASP A 268 -11.55 7.49 7.09
CA ASP A 268 -12.23 6.58 6.18
C ASP A 268 -12.34 5.17 6.77
N ASN A 269 -11.30 4.65 7.43
CA ASN A 269 -11.34 3.37 8.12
C ASN A 269 -12.32 3.37 9.31
N GLN A 270 -12.35 4.42 10.12
CA GLN A 270 -13.32 4.57 11.21
C GLN A 270 -14.76 4.65 10.68
N ALA A 271 -15.00 5.41 9.62
CA ALA A 271 -16.30 5.48 8.97
C ALA A 271 -16.69 4.12 8.37
N ALA A 272 -15.75 3.44 7.71
CA ALA A 272 -15.97 2.14 7.12
C ALA A 272 -16.31 1.07 8.15
N MET A 273 -15.62 1.05 9.31
CA MET A 273 -15.96 0.16 10.42
C MET A 273 -17.42 0.36 10.87
N LYS A 274 -17.85 1.60 11.08
CA LYS A 274 -19.25 1.91 11.43
C LYS A 274 -20.24 1.40 10.38
N VAL A 275 -19.90 1.55 9.10
CA VAL A 275 -20.71 1.06 7.98
C VAL A 275 -20.80 -0.47 7.98
N LEU A 276 -19.71 -1.19 8.26
CA LEU A 276 -19.68 -2.65 8.39
C LEU A 276 -20.56 -3.10 9.56
N LEU A 277 -20.42 -2.51 10.74
CA LEU A 277 -21.23 -2.84 11.92
C LEU A 277 -22.73 -2.57 11.67
N SER A 278 -23.06 -1.45 11.03
CA SER A 278 -24.46 -1.12 10.67
C SER A 278 -25.10 -2.12 9.69
N ARG A 279 -24.31 -2.95 9.02
CA ARG A 279 -24.78 -4.02 8.12
C ARG A 279 -25.01 -5.35 8.84
N GLY A 280 -24.94 -5.37 10.18
CA GLY A 280 -25.13 -6.57 10.99
C GLY A 280 -23.90 -7.48 11.03
N ILE A 281 -22.72 -6.90 10.83
CA ILE A 281 -21.45 -7.58 11.11
C ILE A 281 -21.11 -7.32 12.57
N ASP A 282 -20.98 -8.37 13.37
CA ASP A 282 -20.73 -8.22 14.80
C ASP A 282 -19.25 -8.05 15.10
N LEU A 283 -18.95 -7.19 16.06
CA LEU A 283 -17.62 -7.08 16.63
C LEU A 283 -17.44 -8.18 17.70
N VAL A 284 -16.33 -8.91 17.65
CA VAL A 284 -15.99 -9.99 18.58
C VAL A 284 -14.69 -9.64 19.28
N THR A 285 -14.74 -9.44 20.59
CA THR A 285 -13.55 -9.09 21.38
C THR A 285 -12.99 -10.38 22.02
N PRO A 286 -11.74 -10.78 21.71
CA PRO A 286 -11.08 -11.86 22.43
C PRO A 286 -10.90 -11.50 23.91
N ASP A 287 -10.95 -12.50 24.79
CA ASP A 287 -10.55 -12.30 26.18
C ASP A 287 -9.04 -12.08 26.31
N GLU A 288 -8.60 -11.62 27.48
CA GLU A 288 -7.19 -11.28 27.72
C GLU A 288 -6.25 -12.47 27.51
N SER A 289 -6.64 -13.67 27.95
CA SER A 289 -5.83 -14.89 27.73
C SER A 289 -5.64 -15.19 26.25
N ASN A 290 -6.68 -15.06 25.45
CA ASN A 290 -6.63 -15.30 24.01
C ASN A 290 -5.82 -14.22 23.29
N VAL A 291 -5.92 -12.95 23.73
CA VAL A 291 -5.04 -11.87 23.22
C VAL A 291 -3.58 -12.20 23.52
N VAL A 292 -3.24 -12.63 24.74
CA VAL A 292 -1.87 -13.00 25.12
C VAL A 292 -1.36 -14.17 24.29
N GLU A 293 -2.18 -15.19 24.06
CA GLU A 293 -1.85 -16.32 23.19
C GLU A 293 -1.53 -15.85 21.77
N LEU A 294 -2.46 -15.11 21.15
CA LEU A 294 -2.32 -14.61 19.77
C LEU A 294 -1.08 -13.73 19.62
N VAL A 295 -0.84 -12.79 20.54
CA VAL A 295 0.34 -11.91 20.49
C VAL A 295 1.63 -12.70 20.67
N THR A 296 1.65 -13.70 21.56
CA THR A 296 2.84 -14.54 21.77
C THR A 296 3.17 -15.35 20.51
N SER A 297 2.18 -15.99 19.91
CA SER A 297 2.36 -16.72 18.64
C SER A 297 2.74 -15.80 17.49
N ALA A 298 2.23 -14.57 17.46
CA ALA A 298 2.56 -13.59 16.43
C ALA A 298 4.00 -13.08 16.58
N ASP A 299 4.44 -12.80 17.81
CA ASP A 299 5.83 -12.44 18.10
C ASP A 299 6.80 -13.57 17.71
N GLN A 300 6.43 -14.84 17.92
CA GLN A 300 7.21 -15.99 17.46
C GLN A 300 7.29 -16.06 15.92
N ALA A 301 6.14 -15.92 15.24
CA ALA A 301 6.09 -15.92 13.78
C ALA A 301 6.93 -14.77 13.18
N ASN A 302 6.82 -13.56 13.74
CA ASN A 302 7.64 -12.42 13.33
C ASN A 302 9.14 -12.71 13.51
N GLN A 303 9.54 -13.34 14.62
CA GLN A 303 10.94 -13.72 14.85
C GLN A 303 11.44 -14.81 13.89
N THR A 304 10.60 -15.77 13.52
CA THR A 304 10.91 -16.76 12.49
C THR A 304 11.26 -16.07 11.17
N LEU A 305 10.46 -15.08 10.76
CA LEU A 305 10.71 -14.34 9.53
C LEU A 305 12.00 -13.51 9.58
N VAL A 306 12.35 -12.95 10.74
CA VAL A 306 13.66 -12.31 10.93
C VAL A 306 14.79 -13.32 10.75
N ALA A 307 14.67 -14.51 11.35
CA ALA A 307 15.67 -15.57 11.26
C ALA A 307 15.83 -16.11 9.83
N GLU A 308 14.74 -16.17 9.07
CA GLU A 308 14.71 -16.55 7.64
C GLU A 308 15.19 -15.42 6.71
N GLY A 309 15.46 -14.23 7.27
CA GLY A 309 15.95 -13.08 6.53
C GLY A 309 14.90 -12.47 5.60
N GLU A 310 13.62 -12.59 5.94
CA GLU A 310 12.54 -11.90 5.25
C GLU A 310 12.56 -10.40 5.57
N PHE A 311 12.95 -10.00 6.77
CA PHE A 311 13.38 -8.63 7.05
C PHE A 311 14.53 -8.64 8.05
N SER A 312 15.34 -7.59 8.04
CA SER A 312 16.58 -7.57 8.80
C SER A 312 16.33 -7.52 10.30
N GLN A 313 17.19 -8.18 11.08
CA GLN A 313 17.20 -8.04 12.54
C GLN A 313 17.32 -6.56 12.94
N LYS A 314 18.11 -5.79 12.19
CA LYS A 314 18.30 -4.34 12.42
C LYS A 314 16.98 -3.57 12.34
N ILE A 315 16.16 -3.78 11.30
CA ILE A 315 14.90 -3.05 11.18
C ILE A 315 13.89 -3.51 12.23
N TYR A 316 13.88 -4.80 12.55
CA TYR A 316 13.02 -5.35 13.60
C TYR A 316 13.37 -4.79 14.98
N ASP A 317 14.66 -4.77 15.35
CA ASP A 317 15.14 -4.21 16.63
C ASP A 317 14.82 -2.72 16.75
N LEU A 318 14.96 -1.96 15.65
CA LEU A 318 14.59 -0.56 15.60
C LEU A 318 13.11 -0.36 15.91
N VAL A 319 12.22 -1.14 15.27
CA VAL A 319 10.78 -1.06 15.53
C VAL A 319 10.46 -1.45 16.96
N LYS A 320 11.01 -2.56 17.48
CA LYS A 320 10.79 -2.97 18.87
C LYS A 320 11.29 -1.92 19.86
N ALA A 321 12.42 -1.26 19.60
CA ALA A 321 12.94 -0.20 20.46
C ALA A 321 12.01 1.02 20.50
N GLU A 322 11.46 1.47 19.37
CA GLU A 322 10.48 2.55 19.33
C GLU A 322 9.16 2.16 20.03
N LEU A 323 8.68 0.93 19.83
CA LEU A 323 7.50 0.43 20.53
C LEU A 323 7.69 0.40 22.05
N VAL A 324 8.86 0.01 22.55
CA VAL A 324 9.17 0.03 23.99
C VAL A 324 9.10 1.46 24.55
N LYS A 325 9.61 2.46 23.83
CA LYS A 325 9.57 3.86 24.27
C LYS A 325 8.14 4.39 24.41
N VAL A 326 7.28 4.08 23.44
CA VAL A 326 5.89 4.57 23.41
C VAL A 326 5.05 3.86 24.45
N ARG A 327 5.24 2.55 24.63
CA ARG A 327 4.49 1.73 25.61
C ARG A 327 4.84 2.06 27.07
N ALA A 328 5.93 2.79 27.31
CA ALA A 328 6.38 3.20 28.63
C ALA A 328 5.82 4.57 29.08
N GLN A 329 5.11 5.29 28.19
CA GLN A 329 4.46 6.57 28.46
C GLN A 329 3.03 6.37 28.94
#